data_AF-A0AAE1NW21-F1
#
_entry.id   AF-A0AAE1NW21-F1
#
_cell.length_a   1.000
_cell.length_b   1.000
_cell.length_c   1.000
_cell.angle_alpha   90.00
_cell.angle_beta   90.00
_cell.angle_gamma   90.00
#
_symmetry.space_group_name_H-M   'P 1'
#
loop_
_entity.id
_entity.type
_entity.pdbx_description
1 polymer ?
#
loop_
_entity_poly.entity_id
_entity_poly.type
_entity_poly.pdbx_seq_one_letter_code
_entity_poly.pdbx_strand_id
1 'polypeptide(L)'
;MTIVLCRENAAEPSNETENAAEPSNEIENTAEPSNDSENTAEPSNATENAAEPSNATENAAEPLNDIENNAEPSNETETPVVYVTGFSPYWCYKSNSSEEAVQLLKDTDLEKQLGVRLITDILQVSYKFIDTHVPQMWEKLKPKLVVHVGMSTKHELNMEQQANNSGYEYYDDEKYSPPKGVCIPGGEELLKSEICMDSASSAINKNQNLKLNSNPSLNPGGFVCGYIYYVSLHQDASRTAFLHVPHIDKNEGLYAKDITAALVDAIKELYQQEHGTLPVGSTVTLLADKFLQETTSEGVVGLFLPSSDFRGPTTAVTKQWIQDSHRYYTEIIANTPEAQCIGVKKIPSYFFSNHTPTVLYWSDILKELLEDYRMCTKDELERHGRKYGVSATTLIAECSYYLPYLTSRFTSRGGVVERRHLKSLEELVGHYDVVCNCSGLGARNLVEDHYVLPIRGHLVKVHAPWITQCYMHEFETYIIPGKEYVTLGSTKQFDSYNTTVCHHDSSAVWDHCMKILPSLKGAKWVGLRPWRPYVRVEKETMVFKGGKTLKVVHNYGHGSGGVTSSPGTAMHAITLIKQILQEKKD
;
A
#
# COMPACT_ATOMS: atom_id res chain seq x y z
N MET A 1 10.17 -10.18 -17.98
CA MET A 1 10.45 -10.86 -16.71
C MET A 1 10.37 -9.83 -15.61
N THR A 2 9.69 -10.10 -14.50
CA THR A 2 9.53 -9.18 -13.37
C THR A 2 9.68 -9.99 -12.09
N ILE A 3 10.48 -9.49 -11.15
CA ILE A 3 10.77 -10.14 -9.88
C ILE A 3 10.76 -9.06 -8.79
N VAL A 4 10.10 -9.34 -7.67
CA VAL A 4 10.13 -8.46 -6.48
C VAL A 4 11.04 -9.11 -5.46
N LEU A 5 12.02 -8.37 -4.96
CA LEU A 5 13.11 -8.85 -4.14
C LEU A 5 13.04 -8.15 -2.79
N CYS A 6 13.16 -8.89 -1.69
CA CYS A 6 13.13 -8.33 -0.34
C CYS A 6 14.48 -8.59 0.37
N ARG A 7 15.01 -7.56 1.01
CA ARG A 7 16.19 -7.63 1.88
C ARG A 7 15.92 -6.98 3.23
N GLU A 8 16.21 -7.68 4.31
CA GLU A 8 16.32 -7.11 5.66
C GLU A 8 17.73 -6.52 5.84
N ASN A 9 17.82 -5.30 6.35
CA ASN A 9 19.11 -4.74 6.75
C ASN A 9 19.49 -5.29 8.12
N ALA A 10 20.55 -6.10 8.17
CA ALA A 10 21.19 -6.48 9.44
C ALA A 10 22.08 -5.33 9.92
N ALA A 11 22.02 -5.02 11.22
CA ALA A 11 23.06 -4.20 11.86
C ALA A 11 24.38 -4.98 11.86
N GLU A 12 25.48 -4.32 11.51
CA GLU A 12 26.81 -4.95 11.56
C GLU A 12 27.24 -5.17 13.01
N PRO A 13 27.80 -6.34 13.36
CA PRO A 13 28.37 -6.56 14.68
C PRO A 13 29.64 -5.72 14.84
N SER A 14 29.66 -4.87 15.85
CA SER A 14 30.84 -4.11 16.27
C SER A 14 31.97 -5.06 16.72
N ASN A 15 33.02 -5.16 15.92
CA ASN A 15 34.25 -5.87 16.31
C ASN A 15 35.04 -5.02 17.33
N GLU A 16 34.76 -5.17 18.61
CA GLU A 16 35.70 -4.80 19.66
C GLU A 16 36.80 -5.87 19.76
N THR A 17 37.98 -5.59 19.19
CA THR A 17 39.20 -6.36 19.47
C THR A 17 39.99 -5.69 20.59
N GLU A 18 40.16 -6.39 21.71
CA GLU A 18 40.93 -5.93 22.86
C GLU A 18 42.40 -5.62 22.49
N ASN A 19 42.92 -4.49 23.00
CA ASN A 19 44.32 -4.15 22.89
C ASN A 19 45.17 -4.96 23.89
N ALA A 20 46.19 -5.67 23.39
CA ALA A 20 47.32 -6.16 24.19
C ALA A 20 48.62 -5.64 23.58
N ALA A 21 49.51 -5.10 24.42
CA ALA A 21 50.63 -4.27 23.99
C ALA A 21 51.98 -5.01 23.88
N GLU A 22 52.78 -4.55 22.91
CA GLU A 22 54.26 -4.54 22.88
C GLU A 22 55.04 -5.89 22.78
N PRO A 23 56.35 -5.88 22.38
CA PRO A 23 57.21 -4.72 22.03
C PRO A 23 57.97 -4.79 20.67
N SER A 24 58.43 -3.61 20.24
CA SER A 24 59.68 -3.28 19.49
C SER A 24 60.31 -4.26 18.49
N ASN A 25 60.63 -3.74 17.30
CA ASN A 25 62.02 -3.77 16.78
C ASN A 25 62.29 -2.70 15.71
N GLU A 26 63.54 -2.27 15.63
CA GLU A 26 64.08 -1.24 14.73
C GLU A 26 64.24 -1.75 13.28
N ILE A 27 64.35 -0.84 12.31
CA ILE A 27 65.48 -0.73 11.34
C ILE A 27 65.32 0.53 10.46
N GLU A 28 66.46 1.08 10.06
CA GLU A 28 66.66 2.41 9.45
C GLU A 28 66.46 2.49 7.91
N ASN A 29 66.74 3.69 7.37
CA ASN A 29 67.08 4.05 5.98
C ASN A 29 65.90 4.44 5.05
N THR A 30 65.97 5.53 4.26
CA THR A 30 67.04 6.52 4.01
C THR A 30 66.46 7.83 3.47
N ALA A 31 67.21 8.94 3.58
CA ALA A 31 66.94 10.20 2.87
C ALA A 31 67.20 10.05 1.33
N GLU A 32 67.03 11.01 0.41
CA GLU A 32 67.22 12.48 0.45
C GLU A 32 66.57 13.14 -0.85
N PRO A 33 66.85 14.38 -1.33
CA PRO A 33 65.94 15.54 -1.17
C PRO A 33 65.57 16.29 -2.49
N SER A 34 65.12 17.56 -2.34
CA SER A 34 65.21 18.75 -3.24
C SER A 34 63.86 19.41 -3.62
N ASN A 35 63.70 20.73 -3.79
CA ASN A 35 64.55 21.90 -3.44
C ASN A 35 63.68 23.20 -3.36
N ASP A 36 64.10 24.11 -2.47
CA ASP A 36 64.05 25.60 -2.48
C ASP A 36 63.09 26.43 -3.36
N SER A 37 62.35 27.36 -2.72
CA SER A 37 62.48 28.85 -2.87
C SER A 37 61.37 29.54 -2.05
N GLU A 38 61.65 30.34 -1.01
CA GLU A 38 61.91 31.81 -1.04
C GLU A 38 60.84 32.62 -1.82
N ASN A 39 60.28 33.77 -1.36
CA ASN A 39 60.79 34.78 -0.41
C ASN A 39 59.70 35.80 0.07
N THR A 40 59.99 36.54 1.17
CA THR A 40 59.47 37.90 1.60
C THR A 40 57.94 38.20 1.68
N ALA A 41 57.32 38.60 2.81
CA ALA A 41 57.48 39.81 3.68
C ALA A 41 57.01 41.12 2.99
N GLU A 42 55.93 41.84 3.35
CA GLU A 42 55.55 42.64 4.56
C GLU A 42 55.06 44.04 4.06
N PRO A 43 54.58 45.03 4.85
CA PRO A 43 53.70 45.02 6.04
C PRO A 43 52.62 46.16 6.05
N SER A 44 51.97 46.35 7.22
CA SER A 44 51.46 47.62 7.79
C SER A 44 50.15 48.27 7.29
N ASN A 45 49.19 48.50 8.20
CA ASN A 45 49.16 49.71 9.02
C ASN A 45 48.12 49.65 10.16
N ALA A 46 48.40 50.35 11.25
CA ALA A 46 47.50 50.50 12.41
C ALA A 46 46.98 51.95 12.52
N THR A 47 45.84 52.14 13.18
CA THR A 47 45.48 53.40 13.86
C THR A 47 44.62 53.13 15.09
N GLU A 48 44.83 53.93 16.13
CA GLU A 48 44.33 53.73 17.50
C GLU A 48 43.16 54.67 17.89
N ASN A 49 42.62 54.42 19.09
CA ASN A 49 42.04 55.38 20.05
C ASN A 49 40.74 56.15 19.71
N ALA A 50 39.70 55.92 20.52
CA ALA A 50 39.33 56.83 21.61
C ALA A 50 38.22 56.21 22.50
N ALA A 51 38.11 56.67 23.75
CA ALA A 51 37.28 56.03 24.79
C ALA A 51 36.12 56.93 25.29
N GLU A 52 35.00 56.28 25.66
CA GLU A 52 34.11 56.51 26.83
C GLU A 52 33.53 57.92 27.17
N PRO A 53 32.35 58.05 27.83
CA PRO A 53 32.13 57.46 29.17
C PRO A 53 30.72 56.93 29.57
N SER A 54 30.76 55.96 30.49
CA SER A 54 29.89 55.75 31.66
C SER A 54 28.36 55.95 31.60
N ASN A 55 27.63 54.90 31.96
CA ASN A 55 26.76 54.94 33.14
C ASN A 55 26.54 53.53 33.71
N ALA A 56 26.64 53.38 35.03
CA ALA A 56 26.58 52.09 35.72
C ALA A 56 25.34 51.97 36.61
N THR A 57 24.71 50.79 36.64
CA THR A 57 24.03 50.21 37.82
C THR A 57 23.89 48.70 37.66
N GLU A 58 24.84 47.99 38.30
CA GLU A 58 24.68 46.79 39.13
C GLU A 58 23.85 45.55 38.68
N ASN A 59 24.57 44.41 38.63
CA ASN A 59 24.22 43.06 39.13
C ASN A 59 22.96 42.35 38.58
N ALA A 60 22.97 41.09 38.12
CA ALA A 60 23.98 40.09 37.74
C ALA A 60 23.22 38.96 36.95
N ALA A 61 23.80 37.91 36.35
CA ALA A 61 25.17 37.38 36.29
C ALA A 61 25.40 36.61 34.96
N GLU A 62 26.57 35.99 34.81
CA GLU A 62 27.04 35.16 33.67
C GLU A 62 27.79 33.91 34.20
N PRO A 63 28.26 32.94 33.37
CA PRO A 63 28.12 32.72 31.91
C PRO A 63 27.46 31.33 31.63
N LEU A 64 27.33 30.72 30.44
CA LEU A 64 28.29 30.48 29.33
C LEU A 64 27.56 30.20 28.00
N ASN A 65 28.09 30.78 26.92
CA ASN A 65 27.94 30.32 25.54
C ASN A 65 29.25 29.64 25.09
N ASP A 66 29.20 29.07 23.87
CA ASP A 66 30.23 28.42 23.04
C ASP A 66 29.97 26.91 22.95
N ILE A 67 29.19 26.42 21.96
CA ILE A 67 29.49 26.35 20.52
C ILE A 67 30.75 25.50 20.24
N GLU A 68 30.54 24.22 20.00
CA GLU A 68 31.27 23.50 18.95
C GLU A 68 30.25 22.96 17.93
N ASN A 69 30.53 23.19 16.65
CA ASN A 69 29.75 22.73 15.51
C ASN A 69 30.41 21.52 14.86
N ASN A 70 29.63 20.80 14.05
CA ASN A 70 30.04 19.72 13.14
C ASN A 70 30.31 18.34 13.78
N ALA A 71 29.23 17.57 13.94
CA ALA A 71 29.24 16.16 13.59
C ALA A 71 28.34 15.96 12.36
N GLU A 72 28.77 15.13 11.41
CA GLU A 72 28.01 14.76 10.21
C GLU A 72 26.72 14.00 10.60
N PRO A 73 25.66 14.01 9.78
CA PRO A 73 24.48 13.19 10.05
C PRO A 73 24.85 11.72 9.91
N SER A 74 25.03 11.03 11.05
CA SER A 74 25.12 9.58 11.09
C SER A 74 23.84 8.99 10.50
N ASN A 75 24.00 8.11 9.50
CA ASN A 75 22.89 7.35 8.91
C ASN A 75 22.40 6.21 9.83
N GLU A 76 22.25 6.51 11.12
CA GLU A 76 21.44 5.68 12.01
C GLU A 76 19.98 5.99 11.71
N THR A 77 19.25 5.00 11.18
CA THR A 77 17.82 5.14 10.93
C THR A 77 17.09 5.22 12.27
N GLU A 78 16.71 6.42 12.69
CA GLU A 78 15.92 6.65 13.91
C GLU A 78 14.72 5.69 13.98
N THR A 79 14.58 4.99 15.11
CA THR A 79 13.49 4.03 15.33
C THR A 79 12.12 4.70 15.11
N PRO A 80 11.28 4.21 14.18
CA PRO A 80 9.96 4.77 13.89
C PRO A 80 9.12 5.02 15.14
N VAL A 81 8.50 6.19 15.24
CA VAL A 81 7.65 6.55 16.37
C VAL A 81 6.18 6.24 16.08
N VAL A 82 5.52 5.53 16.99
CA VAL A 82 4.05 5.44 17.05
C VAL A 82 3.59 6.29 18.23
N TYR A 83 2.76 7.29 17.96
CA TYR A 83 2.25 8.23 18.96
C TYR A 83 0.78 7.94 19.24
N VAL A 84 0.45 7.56 20.47
CA VAL A 84 -0.90 7.16 20.87
C VAL A 84 -1.38 8.08 21.99
N THR A 85 -2.58 8.66 21.85
CA THR A 85 -3.12 9.57 22.85
C THR A 85 -4.39 9.03 23.49
N GLY A 86 -4.52 9.19 24.81
CA GLY A 86 -5.79 9.09 25.53
C GLY A 86 -6.23 10.47 26.02
N PHE A 87 -7.38 10.54 26.67
CA PHE A 87 -7.88 11.76 27.30
C PHE A 87 -8.03 11.58 28.81
N SER A 88 -7.71 12.62 29.58
CA SER A 88 -8.00 12.68 31.01
C SER A 88 -9.51 12.58 31.31
N PRO A 89 -9.92 12.39 32.57
CA PRO A 89 -11.30 12.59 32.98
C PRO A 89 -11.75 14.04 32.74
N TYR A 90 -13.05 14.25 32.51
CA TYR A 90 -13.62 15.55 32.13
C TYR A 90 -15.05 15.73 32.69
N TRP A 91 -15.50 16.98 32.84
CA TRP A 91 -16.78 17.35 33.48
C TRP A 91 -17.06 16.61 34.81
N CYS A 92 -17.96 15.62 34.80
CA CYS A 92 -18.38 14.84 35.96
C CYS A 92 -17.85 13.40 35.97
N TYR A 93 -17.15 12.97 34.91
CA TYR A 93 -16.54 11.66 34.83
C TYR A 93 -15.28 11.62 35.70
N LYS A 94 -15.21 10.64 36.62
CA LYS A 94 -14.06 10.47 37.53
C LYS A 94 -12.94 9.60 36.97
N SER A 95 -13.17 8.93 35.86
CA SER A 95 -12.19 8.17 35.10
C SER A 95 -12.53 8.26 33.60
N ASN A 96 -11.54 7.99 32.76
CA ASN A 96 -11.70 7.94 31.32
C ASN A 96 -11.11 6.63 30.80
N SER A 97 -11.91 5.83 30.10
CA SER A 97 -11.48 4.51 29.64
C SER A 97 -10.41 4.57 28.55
N SER A 98 -10.26 5.72 27.87
CA SER A 98 -9.12 5.96 26.97
C SER A 98 -7.81 6.17 27.75
N GLU A 99 -7.83 6.90 28.87
CA GLU A 99 -6.66 7.05 29.75
C GLU A 99 -6.20 5.71 30.32
N GLU A 100 -7.10 4.97 30.96
CA GLU A 100 -6.76 3.68 31.59
C GLU A 100 -6.21 2.68 30.55
N ALA A 101 -6.76 2.64 29.33
CA ALA A 101 -6.29 1.71 28.29
C ALA A 101 -5.00 2.17 27.59
N VAL A 102 -4.82 3.47 27.34
CA VAL A 102 -3.60 3.99 26.68
C VAL A 102 -2.39 3.95 27.61
N GLN A 103 -2.58 4.12 28.92
CA GLN A 103 -1.51 3.95 29.91
C GLN A 103 -0.96 2.51 29.90
N LEU A 104 -1.85 1.51 29.84
CA LEU A 104 -1.48 0.08 29.83
C LEU A 104 -0.77 -0.38 28.56
N LEU A 105 -0.79 0.38 27.46
CA LEU A 105 -0.07 -0.01 26.22
C LEU A 105 1.45 -0.15 26.44
N LYS A 106 2.02 0.61 27.40
CA LYS A 106 3.44 0.54 27.78
C LYS A 106 3.84 -0.80 28.41
N ASP A 107 2.89 -1.52 29.00
CA ASP A 107 3.11 -2.82 29.62
C ASP A 107 2.92 -3.99 28.62
N THR A 108 2.83 -3.69 27.32
CA THR A 108 2.62 -4.67 26.25
C THR A 108 3.85 -4.81 25.36
N ASP A 109 4.01 -5.96 24.71
CA ASP A 109 5.08 -6.21 23.72
C ASP A 109 4.94 -5.39 22.41
N LEU A 110 4.07 -4.37 22.34
CA LEU A 110 3.72 -3.67 21.09
C LEU A 110 4.93 -3.00 20.41
N GLU A 111 5.81 -2.34 21.16
CA GLU A 111 7.07 -1.78 20.63
C GLU A 111 7.93 -2.85 19.94
N LYS A 112 8.15 -3.97 20.65
CA LYS A 112 8.95 -5.10 20.18
C LYS A 112 8.32 -5.83 19.00
N GLN A 113 6.99 -5.90 18.97
CA GLN A 113 6.23 -6.58 17.91
C GLN A 113 6.21 -5.77 16.59
N LEU A 114 6.27 -4.43 16.67
CA LEU A 114 6.30 -3.57 15.49
C LEU A 114 7.71 -3.06 15.11
N GLY A 115 8.69 -3.12 16.02
CA GLY A 115 10.01 -2.52 15.82
C GLY A 115 9.97 -0.99 15.86
N VAL A 116 9.17 -0.45 16.79
CA VAL A 116 8.86 0.99 16.90
C VAL A 116 9.14 1.50 18.31
N ARG A 117 9.28 2.82 18.44
CA ARG A 117 9.22 3.53 19.72
C ARG A 117 7.80 4.01 19.97
N LEU A 118 7.14 3.50 21.00
CA LEU A 118 5.78 3.84 21.38
C LEU A 118 5.78 5.00 22.37
N ILE A 119 5.09 6.08 22.02
CA ILE A 119 4.92 7.24 22.90
C ILE A 119 3.43 7.34 23.22
N THR A 120 3.10 7.16 24.50
CA THR A 120 1.73 7.34 25.00
C THR A 120 1.60 8.64 25.78
N ASP A 121 0.53 9.40 25.49
CA ASP A 121 0.28 10.73 26.05
C ASP A 121 -1.19 10.89 26.46
N ILE A 122 -1.46 11.51 27.61
CA ILE A 122 -2.82 11.67 28.15
C ILE A 122 -3.16 13.16 28.15
N LEU A 123 -4.06 13.52 27.23
CA LEU A 123 -4.35 14.90 26.90
C LEU A 123 -5.49 15.45 27.75
N GLN A 124 -5.41 16.74 28.07
CA GLN A 124 -6.52 17.46 28.69
C GLN A 124 -7.66 17.66 27.68
N VAL A 125 -8.91 17.63 28.14
CA VAL A 125 -10.10 17.87 27.33
C VAL A 125 -10.32 19.38 27.18
N SER A 126 -9.41 20.03 26.44
CA SER A 126 -9.37 21.47 26.18
C SER A 126 -8.98 21.73 24.72
N TYR A 127 -9.76 22.54 24.00
CA TYR A 127 -9.48 22.81 22.58
C TYR A 127 -8.17 23.57 22.40
N LYS A 128 -7.89 24.56 23.26
CA LYS A 128 -6.63 25.33 23.20
C LYS A 128 -5.41 24.46 23.42
N PHE A 129 -5.52 23.48 24.34
CA PHE A 129 -4.45 22.53 24.58
C PHE A 129 -4.17 21.71 23.31
N ILE A 130 -5.21 21.22 22.62
CA ILE A 130 -5.08 20.51 21.35
C ILE A 130 -4.46 21.39 20.26
N ASP A 131 -4.93 22.63 20.08
CA ASP A 131 -4.41 23.60 19.10
C ASP A 131 -2.89 23.84 19.22
N THR A 132 -2.36 23.76 20.45
CA THR A 132 -0.92 23.98 20.72
C THR A 132 -0.10 22.70 20.78
N HIS A 133 -0.56 21.70 21.54
CA HIS A 133 0.24 20.53 21.90
C HIS A 133 0.36 19.54 20.75
N VAL A 134 -0.73 19.33 20.00
CA VAL A 134 -0.72 18.33 18.92
C VAL A 134 0.23 18.73 17.79
N PRO A 135 0.19 19.95 17.20
CA PRO A 135 1.17 20.38 16.21
C PRO A 135 2.62 20.30 16.70
N GLN A 136 2.90 20.69 17.95
CA GLN A 136 4.24 20.60 18.54
C GLN A 136 4.73 19.15 18.63
N MET A 137 3.85 18.21 18.98
CA MET A 137 4.20 16.79 19.04
C MET A 137 4.39 16.17 17.64
N TRP A 138 3.64 16.61 16.63
CA TRP A 138 3.90 16.24 15.23
C TRP A 138 5.28 16.70 14.75
N GLU A 139 5.65 17.96 15.01
CA GLU A 139 6.95 18.53 14.64
C GLU A 139 8.11 17.83 15.37
N LYS A 140 7.97 17.64 16.69
CA LYS A 140 8.99 17.04 17.57
C LYS A 140 9.21 15.54 17.32
N LEU A 141 8.13 14.78 17.11
CA LEU A 141 8.21 13.31 17.02
C LEU A 141 8.30 12.79 15.59
N LYS A 142 7.88 13.57 14.59
CA LYS A 142 7.73 13.16 13.18
C LYS A 142 7.11 11.76 13.07
N PRO A 143 5.96 11.50 13.75
CA PRO A 143 5.47 10.17 14.00
C PRO A 143 5.20 9.41 12.70
N LYS A 144 5.46 8.11 12.71
CA LYS A 144 5.08 7.18 11.64
C LYS A 144 3.66 6.66 11.78
N LEU A 145 3.01 6.84 12.93
CA LEU A 145 1.55 6.67 13.05
C LEU A 145 1.07 7.49 14.24
N VAL A 146 -0.06 8.17 14.10
CA VAL A 146 -0.77 8.85 15.18
C VAL A 146 -2.12 8.20 15.41
N VAL A 147 -2.38 7.77 16.64
CA VAL A 147 -3.61 7.09 17.05
C VAL A 147 -4.23 7.81 18.23
N HIS A 148 -5.34 8.50 18.00
CA HIS A 148 -6.10 9.16 19.06
C HIS A 148 -7.19 8.21 19.59
N VAL A 149 -7.28 8.07 20.90
CA VAL A 149 -8.25 7.20 21.57
C VAL A 149 -9.19 8.07 22.40
N GLY A 150 -10.47 8.09 22.04
CA GLY A 150 -11.55 8.73 22.80
C GLY A 150 -12.44 7.70 23.50
N MET A 151 -13.14 8.12 24.55
CA MET A 151 -14.16 7.30 25.21
C MET A 151 -15.55 7.62 24.64
N SER A 152 -16.34 6.57 24.37
CA SER A 152 -17.70 6.67 23.83
C SER A 152 -18.72 6.05 24.78
N THR A 153 -19.98 6.49 24.64
CA THR A 153 -21.14 5.90 25.32
C THR A 153 -21.62 4.59 24.67
N LYS A 154 -21.06 4.20 23.52
CA LYS A 154 -21.30 2.90 22.88
C LYS A 154 -20.57 1.77 23.63
N HIS A 155 -21.06 0.53 23.51
CA HIS A 155 -20.45 -0.68 24.11
C HIS A 155 -19.35 -1.32 23.22
N GLU A 156 -18.99 -0.72 22.09
CA GLU A 156 -18.14 -1.32 21.05
C GLU A 156 -16.96 -0.41 20.69
N LEU A 157 -15.89 -0.98 20.14
CA LEU A 157 -14.76 -0.22 19.62
C LEU A 157 -15.11 0.37 18.24
N ASN A 158 -15.23 1.69 18.14
CA ASN A 158 -15.59 2.34 16.86
C ASN A 158 -14.32 2.92 16.19
N MET A 159 -14.10 2.58 14.92
CA MET A 159 -12.95 3.01 14.12
C MET A 159 -13.40 4.16 13.21
N GLU A 160 -13.02 5.40 13.51
CA GLU A 160 -13.57 6.58 12.82
C GLU A 160 -12.80 6.88 11.52
N GLN A 161 -13.46 6.84 10.35
CA GLN A 161 -12.80 7.03 9.04
C GLN A 161 -12.57 8.51 8.68
N GLN A 162 -13.29 9.43 9.30
CA GLN A 162 -13.38 10.83 8.88
C GLN A 162 -13.67 11.79 10.05
N ALA A 163 -13.40 13.08 9.88
CA ALA A 163 -13.75 14.16 10.82
C ALA A 163 -14.23 15.40 10.05
N ASN A 164 -15.12 16.19 10.68
CA ASN A 164 -15.60 17.46 10.12
C ASN A 164 -14.76 18.63 10.66
N ASN A 165 -14.68 19.73 9.90
CA ASN A 165 -14.04 20.97 10.36
C ASN A 165 -14.97 21.71 11.33
N SER A 166 -16.28 21.67 11.12
CA SER A 166 -17.29 22.38 11.91
C SER A 166 -18.06 21.50 12.90
N GLY A 167 -18.79 22.15 13.82
CA GLY A 167 -19.70 21.52 14.79
C GLY A 167 -19.24 21.60 16.25
N TYR A 168 -18.12 22.27 16.53
CA TYR A 168 -17.48 22.33 17.85
C TYR A 168 -17.98 23.53 18.68
N GLU A 169 -19.29 23.62 18.89
CA GLU A 169 -19.90 24.75 19.61
C GLU A 169 -19.91 24.58 21.14
N TYR A 170 -19.78 23.34 21.63
CA TYR A 170 -19.81 23.01 23.05
C TYR A 170 -18.56 23.48 23.79
N TYR A 171 -18.77 24.08 24.95
CA TYR A 171 -17.71 24.49 25.87
C TYR A 171 -16.95 23.30 26.46
N ASP A 172 -15.62 23.39 26.46
CA ASP A 172 -14.72 22.49 27.18
C ASP A 172 -14.66 22.79 28.70
N ASP A 173 -13.80 22.06 29.43
CA ASP A 173 -13.63 22.25 30.88
C ASP A 173 -13.08 23.65 31.25
N GLU A 174 -12.40 24.35 30.32
CA GLU A 174 -11.97 25.75 30.47
C GLU A 174 -13.09 26.77 30.20
N LYS A 175 -14.29 26.31 29.82
CA LYS A 175 -15.40 27.13 29.32
C LYS A 175 -15.04 27.87 28.03
N TYR A 176 -14.25 27.23 27.18
CA TYR A 176 -13.89 27.72 25.85
C TYR A 176 -14.52 26.86 24.75
N SER A 177 -14.87 27.49 23.64
CA SER A 177 -15.20 26.80 22.38
C SER A 177 -14.53 27.54 21.21
N PRO A 178 -14.11 26.81 20.15
CA PRO A 178 -13.46 27.40 18.98
C PRO A 178 -14.30 28.52 18.34
N PRO A 179 -13.69 29.63 17.88
CA PRO A 179 -14.40 30.68 17.17
C PRO A 179 -15.17 30.14 15.96
N LYS A 180 -16.49 30.38 15.92
CA LYS A 180 -17.42 29.83 14.91
C LYS A 180 -17.56 28.29 14.92
N GLY A 181 -17.09 27.61 15.96
CA GLY A 181 -17.19 26.15 16.10
C GLY A 181 -16.41 25.36 15.05
N VAL A 182 -15.32 25.93 14.51
CA VAL A 182 -14.45 25.28 13.50
C VAL A 182 -13.05 24.99 14.05
N CYS A 183 -12.41 23.92 13.56
CA CYS A 183 -11.02 23.60 13.90
C CYS A 183 -10.03 24.54 13.21
N ILE A 184 -10.09 24.60 11.88
CA ILE A 184 -9.13 25.34 11.06
C ILE A 184 -9.90 26.31 10.15
N PRO A 185 -9.83 27.63 10.42
CA PRO A 185 -10.52 28.64 9.62
C PRO A 185 -10.13 28.56 8.13
N GLY A 186 -11.10 28.19 7.29
CA GLY A 186 -10.89 28.03 5.84
C GLY A 186 -10.39 26.65 5.40
N GLY A 187 -10.22 25.70 6.32
CA GLY A 187 -9.96 24.28 6.00
C GLY A 187 -11.18 23.59 5.38
N GLU A 188 -10.94 22.48 4.68
CA GLU A 188 -11.98 21.66 4.04
C GLU A 188 -12.98 21.10 5.06
N GLU A 189 -14.29 21.11 4.75
CA GLU A 189 -15.30 20.74 5.75
C GLU A 189 -15.20 19.28 6.23
N LEU A 190 -14.66 18.37 5.42
CA LEU A 190 -14.56 16.95 5.74
C LEU A 190 -13.20 16.39 5.33
N LEU A 191 -12.43 15.92 6.31
CA LEU A 191 -11.20 15.17 6.08
C LEU A 191 -11.41 13.68 6.37
N LYS A 192 -10.71 12.82 5.64
CA LYS A 192 -10.73 11.36 5.81
C LYS A 192 -9.32 10.85 6.04
N SER A 193 -9.17 9.86 6.91
CA SER A 193 -7.93 9.08 6.95
C SER A 193 -7.78 8.28 5.67
N GLU A 194 -6.55 8.12 5.15
CA GLU A 194 -6.28 7.17 4.06
C GLU A 194 -6.16 5.72 4.58
N ILE A 195 -6.09 5.52 5.90
CA ILE A 195 -6.06 4.21 6.54
C ILE A 195 -7.48 3.62 6.51
N CYS A 196 -7.62 2.35 6.11
CA CYS A 196 -8.91 1.70 5.93
C CYS A 196 -9.45 1.16 7.27
N MET A 197 -10.38 1.90 7.86
CA MET A 197 -11.00 1.56 9.14
C MET A 197 -11.86 0.30 9.06
N ASP A 198 -12.50 0.03 7.92
CA ASP A 198 -13.21 -1.23 7.64
C ASP A 198 -12.28 -2.45 7.68
N SER A 199 -11.08 -2.35 7.08
CA SER A 199 -10.08 -3.42 7.12
C SER A 199 -9.56 -3.61 8.55
N ALA A 200 -9.27 -2.51 9.24
CA ALA A 200 -8.79 -2.55 10.62
C ALA A 200 -9.82 -3.18 11.58
N SER A 201 -11.07 -2.74 11.48
CA SER A 201 -12.21 -3.32 12.21
C SER A 201 -12.40 -4.82 11.90
N SER A 202 -12.32 -5.18 10.61
CA SER A 202 -12.39 -6.58 10.16
C SER A 202 -11.23 -7.45 10.63
N ALA A 203 -10.06 -6.90 10.93
CA ALA A 203 -8.93 -7.63 11.50
C ALA A 203 -9.16 -7.93 12.99
N ILE A 204 -9.58 -6.92 13.75
CA ILE A 204 -9.92 -7.03 15.18
C ILE A 204 -11.02 -8.09 15.38
N ASN A 205 -12.09 -8.03 14.58
CA ASN A 205 -13.21 -8.98 14.64
C ASN A 205 -12.86 -10.43 14.27
N LYS A 206 -11.67 -10.72 13.71
CA LYS A 206 -11.18 -12.09 13.49
C LYS A 206 -10.54 -12.70 14.74
N ASN A 207 -10.07 -11.88 15.69
CA ASN A 207 -9.44 -12.38 16.90
C ASN A 207 -10.48 -12.76 17.96
N GLN A 208 -10.89 -14.03 17.96
CA GLN A 208 -11.86 -14.61 18.89
C GLN A 208 -11.45 -14.57 20.38
N ASN A 209 -10.22 -14.13 20.70
CA ASN A 209 -9.77 -13.95 22.08
C ASN A 209 -10.10 -12.56 22.65
N LEU A 210 -10.53 -11.61 21.81
CA LEU A 210 -10.94 -10.28 22.25
C LEU A 210 -12.39 -10.30 22.77
N LYS A 211 -12.66 -9.54 23.83
CA LYS A 211 -14.03 -9.34 24.36
C LYS A 211 -14.82 -8.27 23.62
N LEU A 212 -14.17 -7.48 22.78
CA LEU A 212 -14.75 -6.33 22.11
C LEU A 212 -14.86 -6.59 20.61
N ASN A 213 -16.05 -6.38 20.08
CA ASN A 213 -16.23 -6.18 18.65
C ASN A 213 -15.79 -4.76 18.27
N SER A 214 -15.30 -4.65 17.05
CA SER A 214 -15.04 -3.39 16.38
C SER A 214 -16.09 -3.10 15.31
N ASN A 215 -16.41 -1.83 15.08
CA ASN A 215 -17.20 -1.38 13.94
C ASN A 215 -16.55 -0.17 13.25
N PRO A 216 -16.59 -0.06 11.92
CA PRO A 216 -16.25 1.17 11.21
C PRO A 216 -17.30 2.26 11.51
N SER A 217 -16.86 3.51 11.60
CA SER A 217 -17.71 4.65 11.94
C SER A 217 -17.29 5.90 11.16
N LEU A 218 -18.23 6.82 10.98
CA LEU A 218 -18.09 8.05 10.18
C LEU A 218 -18.31 9.32 11.02
N ASN A 219 -18.28 9.20 12.36
CA ASN A 219 -18.70 10.24 13.28
C ASN A 219 -17.87 10.22 14.58
N PRO A 220 -16.73 10.93 14.62
CA PRO A 220 -15.88 11.04 15.79
C PRO A 220 -16.44 12.01 16.86
N GLY A 221 -17.67 12.50 16.69
CA GLY A 221 -18.34 13.42 17.62
C GLY A 221 -18.00 14.90 17.40
N GLY A 222 -18.90 15.77 17.86
CA GLY A 222 -18.78 17.25 17.77
C GLY A 222 -18.15 17.90 19.01
N PHE A 223 -17.17 17.24 19.62
CA PHE A 223 -16.45 17.73 20.81
C PHE A 223 -14.94 17.52 20.63
N VAL A 224 -14.14 17.68 21.68
CA VAL A 224 -12.65 17.60 21.63
C VAL A 224 -12.14 16.31 20.94
N CYS A 225 -12.88 15.19 21.02
CA CYS A 225 -12.60 13.95 20.30
C CYS A 225 -12.59 14.07 18.77
N GLY A 226 -13.61 14.69 18.17
CA GLY A 226 -13.60 14.97 16.73
C GLY A 226 -12.59 16.05 16.36
N TYR A 227 -12.43 17.04 17.23
CA TYR A 227 -11.54 18.18 17.01
C TYR A 227 -10.08 17.75 16.87
N ILE A 228 -9.58 16.93 17.82
CA ILE A 228 -8.21 16.40 17.73
C ILE A 228 -7.99 15.58 16.46
N TYR A 229 -9.01 14.81 16.05
CA TYR A 229 -8.90 13.98 14.86
C TYR A 229 -8.77 14.84 13.61
N TYR A 230 -9.61 15.86 13.47
CA TYR A 230 -9.52 16.79 12.35
C TYR A 230 -8.17 17.53 12.33
N VAL A 231 -7.68 18.04 13.48
CA VAL A 231 -6.38 18.72 13.58
C VAL A 231 -5.24 17.81 13.12
N SER A 232 -5.20 16.54 13.53
CA SER A 232 -4.17 15.60 13.09
C SER A 232 -4.35 15.12 11.63
N LEU A 233 -5.58 14.94 11.15
CA LEU A 233 -5.85 14.65 9.73
C LEU A 233 -5.34 15.77 8.81
N HIS A 234 -5.42 17.03 9.26
CA HIS A 234 -4.89 18.17 8.53
C HIS A 234 -3.36 18.25 8.54
N GLN A 235 -2.69 17.66 9.54
CA GLN A 235 -1.23 17.50 9.54
C GLN A 235 -0.81 16.40 8.56
N ASP A 236 -1.41 15.21 8.66
CA ASP A 236 -1.21 14.13 7.70
C ASP A 236 -2.34 13.08 7.75
N ALA A 237 -3.15 13.04 6.69
CA ALA A 237 -4.26 12.09 6.55
C ALA A 237 -3.81 10.64 6.33
N SER A 238 -2.58 10.40 5.85
CA SER A 238 -2.11 9.05 5.52
C SER A 238 -1.68 8.22 6.73
N ARG A 239 -1.45 8.90 7.87
CA ARG A 239 -0.89 8.31 9.10
C ARG A 239 -1.60 8.72 10.39
N THR A 240 -2.87 9.13 10.29
CA THR A 240 -3.71 9.50 11.43
C THR A 240 -4.92 8.57 11.52
N ALA A 241 -5.19 8.06 12.73
CA ALA A 241 -6.37 7.27 13.06
C ALA A 241 -7.04 7.77 14.35
N PHE A 242 -8.36 7.57 14.47
CA PHE A 242 -9.10 7.81 15.70
C PHE A 242 -9.98 6.61 16.07
N LEU A 243 -9.93 6.21 17.34
CA LEU A 243 -10.70 5.09 17.89
C LEU A 243 -11.53 5.54 19.09
N HIS A 244 -12.79 5.17 19.09
CA HIS A 244 -13.69 5.31 20.23
C HIS A 244 -13.76 3.99 21.00
N VAL A 245 -13.27 3.98 22.23
CA VAL A 245 -13.38 2.83 23.16
C VAL A 245 -14.66 2.94 24.01
N PRO A 246 -15.28 1.81 24.40
CA PRO A 246 -16.39 1.81 25.34
C PRO A 246 -15.96 2.22 26.75
N HIS A 247 -16.95 2.57 27.58
CA HIS A 247 -16.75 2.66 29.02
C HIS A 247 -16.34 1.30 29.63
N ILE A 248 -15.43 1.33 30.60
CA ILE A 248 -15.09 0.17 31.44
C ILE A 248 -16.28 -0.17 32.35
N ASP A 249 -16.99 -1.27 32.04
CA ASP A 249 -18.01 -1.85 32.92
C ASP A 249 -17.52 -3.12 33.62
N LYS A 250 -17.16 -2.96 34.90
CA LYS A 250 -16.68 -4.05 35.75
C LYS A 250 -17.77 -5.06 36.13
N ASN A 251 -19.06 -4.73 35.95
CA ASN A 251 -20.18 -5.63 36.18
C ASN A 251 -20.42 -6.54 34.98
N GLU A 252 -20.25 -6.01 33.76
CA GLU A 252 -20.23 -6.81 32.51
C GLU A 252 -18.88 -7.53 32.29
N GLY A 253 -17.92 -7.34 33.20
CA GLY A 253 -16.61 -8.00 33.17
C GLY A 253 -15.66 -7.44 32.12
N LEU A 254 -15.88 -6.19 31.68
CA LEU A 254 -15.01 -5.44 30.78
C LEU A 254 -14.04 -4.56 31.60
N TYR A 255 -12.74 -4.73 31.35
CA TYR A 255 -11.68 -4.02 32.07
C TYR A 255 -10.75 -3.27 31.11
N ALA A 256 -9.98 -2.30 31.61
CA ALA A 256 -9.00 -1.53 30.82
C ALA A 256 -8.07 -2.42 29.98
N LYS A 257 -7.61 -3.56 30.54
CA LYS A 257 -6.79 -4.56 29.82
C LYS A 257 -7.46 -5.18 28.60
N ASP A 258 -8.79 -5.33 28.61
CA ASP A 258 -9.55 -5.92 27.50
C ASP A 258 -9.67 -4.91 26.35
N ILE A 259 -9.85 -3.62 26.69
CA ILE A 259 -9.74 -2.50 25.75
C ILE A 259 -8.31 -2.41 25.19
N THR A 260 -7.30 -2.49 26.07
CA THR A 260 -5.86 -2.44 25.70
C THR A 260 -5.50 -3.54 24.70
N ALA A 261 -5.99 -4.78 24.91
CA ALA A 261 -5.77 -5.88 23.97
C ALA A 261 -6.36 -5.59 22.57
N ALA A 262 -7.55 -4.99 22.51
CA ALA A 262 -8.15 -4.58 21.24
C ALA A 262 -7.39 -3.40 20.58
N LEU A 263 -6.90 -2.43 21.37
CA LEU A 263 -6.05 -1.34 20.89
C LEU A 263 -4.72 -1.85 20.34
N VAL A 264 -4.09 -2.84 20.98
CA VAL A 264 -2.84 -3.48 20.53
C VAL A 264 -3.02 -4.08 19.12
N ASP A 265 -4.11 -4.81 18.88
CA ASP A 265 -4.38 -5.40 17.57
C ASP A 265 -4.79 -4.35 16.53
N ALA A 266 -5.55 -3.31 16.94
CA ALA A 266 -5.87 -2.19 16.08
C ALA A 266 -4.61 -1.44 15.61
N ILE A 267 -3.73 -1.06 16.53
CA ILE A 267 -2.49 -0.31 16.23
C ILE A 267 -1.58 -1.10 15.28
N LYS A 268 -1.46 -2.42 15.46
CA LYS A 268 -0.67 -3.27 14.54
C LYS A 268 -1.21 -3.25 13.10
N GLU A 269 -2.53 -3.29 12.95
CA GLU A 269 -3.18 -3.33 11.64
C GLU A 269 -3.13 -1.96 10.97
N LEU A 270 -3.41 -0.88 11.70
CA LEU A 270 -3.25 0.50 11.23
C LEU A 270 -1.81 0.76 10.76
N TYR A 271 -0.80 0.38 11.55
CA TYR A 271 0.61 0.52 11.21
C TYR A 271 1.01 -0.29 9.96
N GLN A 272 0.49 -1.51 9.81
CA GLN A 272 0.77 -2.37 8.64
C GLN A 272 0.13 -1.86 7.34
N GLN A 273 -0.99 -1.14 7.39
CA GLN A 273 -1.60 -0.56 6.19
C GLN A 273 -0.76 0.59 5.61
N GLU A 274 -0.12 1.38 6.49
CA GLU A 274 0.75 2.48 6.09
C GLU A 274 2.15 2.00 5.69
N HIS A 275 2.87 1.36 6.62
CA HIS A 275 4.29 0.94 6.46
C HIS A 275 4.47 -0.38 5.70
N GLY A 276 3.34 -1.02 5.36
CA GLY A 276 3.31 -2.25 4.62
C GLY A 276 3.45 -3.49 5.50
N THR A 277 3.38 -4.63 4.82
CA THR A 277 3.29 -5.97 5.42
C THR A 277 4.63 -6.62 5.75
N LEU A 278 5.75 -5.93 5.52
CA LEU A 278 7.10 -6.47 5.69
C LEU A 278 7.76 -5.81 6.93
N PRO A 279 8.76 -6.45 7.55
CA PRO A 279 9.45 -5.86 8.70
C PRO A 279 9.98 -4.46 8.43
N VAL A 280 9.92 -3.58 9.43
CA VAL A 280 10.49 -2.22 9.38
C VAL A 280 11.96 -2.29 8.93
N GLY A 281 12.36 -1.44 7.98
CA GLY A 281 13.69 -1.46 7.39
C GLY A 281 13.88 -2.43 6.21
N SER A 282 12.84 -3.17 5.81
CA SER A 282 12.89 -4.00 4.59
C SER A 282 13.07 -3.16 3.33
N THR A 283 14.13 -3.43 2.57
CA THR A 283 14.32 -2.85 1.24
C THR A 283 13.68 -3.75 0.18
N VAL A 284 12.79 -3.18 -0.64
CA VAL A 284 12.12 -3.91 -1.73
C VAL A 284 12.62 -3.43 -3.09
N THR A 285 13.14 -4.35 -3.91
CA THR A 285 13.62 -4.06 -5.28
C THR A 285 12.72 -4.74 -6.33
N LEU A 286 12.24 -3.97 -7.30
CA LEU A 286 11.52 -4.45 -8.49
C LEU A 286 12.53 -4.60 -9.65
N LEU A 287 12.94 -5.84 -9.93
CA LEU A 287 13.87 -6.17 -11.00
C LEU A 287 13.11 -6.67 -12.22
N ALA A 288 13.27 -6.01 -13.37
CA ALA A 288 12.65 -6.46 -14.63
C ALA A 288 13.47 -6.12 -15.88
N ASP A 289 13.31 -6.92 -16.95
CA ASP A 289 13.92 -6.63 -18.26
C ASP A 289 13.05 -5.71 -19.15
N LYS A 290 11.77 -5.56 -18.78
CA LYS A 290 10.73 -4.83 -19.50
C LYS A 290 9.79 -4.16 -18.50
N PHE A 291 9.44 -2.90 -18.74
CA PHE A 291 8.56 -2.11 -17.88
C PHE A 291 7.41 -1.49 -18.68
N LEU A 292 6.33 -1.16 -17.98
CA LEU A 292 5.19 -0.39 -18.50
C LEU A 292 4.77 -0.89 -19.90
N GLN A 293 4.98 -0.07 -20.94
CA GLN A 293 4.51 -0.33 -22.30
C GLN A 293 5.17 -1.54 -23.00
N GLU A 294 6.29 -2.04 -22.49
CA GLU A 294 6.98 -3.23 -23.02
C GLU A 294 6.39 -4.55 -22.49
N THR A 295 5.49 -4.48 -21.51
CA THR A 295 4.94 -5.67 -20.83
C THR A 295 3.73 -6.25 -21.57
N THR A 296 3.45 -7.55 -21.35
CA THR A 296 2.17 -8.15 -21.79
C THR A 296 0.97 -7.40 -21.21
N SER A 297 1.09 -6.91 -19.96
CA SER A 297 0.02 -6.26 -19.23
C SER A 297 -0.44 -4.96 -19.88
N GLU A 298 0.45 -4.16 -20.47
CA GLU A 298 0.10 -2.92 -21.20
C GLU A 298 -1.07 -3.11 -22.19
N GLY A 299 -1.01 -4.19 -22.97
CA GLY A 299 -1.97 -4.43 -24.04
C GLY A 299 -3.19 -5.23 -23.63
N VAL A 300 -3.32 -5.64 -22.36
CA VAL A 300 -4.57 -6.27 -21.91
C VAL A 300 -5.63 -5.20 -21.63
N VAL A 301 -6.89 -5.62 -21.76
CA VAL A 301 -8.04 -4.71 -21.52
C VAL A 301 -8.29 -4.47 -20.04
N GLY A 302 -7.96 -5.44 -19.18
CA GLY A 302 -8.13 -5.31 -17.73
C GLY A 302 -9.57 -5.41 -17.23
N LEU A 303 -10.52 -5.90 -18.04
CA LEU A 303 -11.89 -6.19 -17.60
C LEU A 303 -11.87 -7.21 -16.46
N PHE A 304 -12.63 -6.94 -15.39
CA PHE A 304 -12.77 -7.82 -14.24
C PHE A 304 -13.68 -9.01 -14.59
N LEU A 305 -13.11 -10.03 -15.21
CA LEU A 305 -13.83 -11.23 -15.59
C LEU A 305 -12.90 -12.45 -15.57
N PRO A 306 -13.01 -13.34 -14.58
CA PRO A 306 -12.18 -14.53 -14.50
C PRO A 306 -12.56 -15.49 -15.62
N SER A 307 -11.57 -15.98 -16.38
CA SER A 307 -11.83 -16.87 -17.51
C SER A 307 -12.23 -18.29 -17.06
N SER A 308 -12.87 -19.04 -17.95
CA SER A 308 -13.37 -20.40 -17.72
C SER A 308 -12.29 -21.40 -17.28
N ASP A 309 -11.03 -21.10 -17.57
CA ASP A 309 -9.81 -21.88 -17.29
C ASP A 309 -8.96 -21.32 -16.15
N PHE A 310 -9.29 -20.15 -15.58
CA PHE A 310 -8.57 -19.59 -14.44
C PHE A 310 -8.78 -20.46 -13.18
N ARG A 311 -7.70 -20.99 -12.59
CA ARG A 311 -7.75 -21.84 -11.38
C ARG A 311 -6.60 -21.53 -10.44
N GLY A 312 -6.90 -21.30 -9.16
CA GLY A 312 -5.96 -21.49 -8.07
C GLY A 312 -5.88 -22.96 -7.63
N PRO A 313 -5.05 -23.31 -6.63
CA PRO A 313 -4.85 -24.69 -6.18
C PRO A 313 -6.13 -25.37 -5.68
N THR A 314 -7.10 -24.60 -5.18
CA THR A 314 -8.45 -25.08 -4.84
C THR A 314 -9.52 -24.09 -5.28
N THR A 315 -10.76 -24.55 -5.38
CA THR A 315 -11.93 -23.68 -5.64
C THR A 315 -12.07 -22.58 -4.58
N ALA A 316 -11.81 -22.89 -3.31
CA ALA A 316 -11.89 -21.93 -2.21
C ALA A 316 -10.84 -20.81 -2.36
N VAL A 317 -9.58 -21.17 -2.64
CA VAL A 317 -8.50 -20.19 -2.90
C VAL A 317 -8.80 -19.37 -4.15
N THR A 318 -9.38 -19.99 -5.20
CA THR A 318 -9.81 -19.29 -6.41
C THR A 318 -10.91 -18.26 -6.10
N LYS A 319 -11.94 -18.63 -5.31
CA LYS A 319 -13.00 -17.71 -4.87
C LYS A 319 -12.41 -16.56 -4.05
N GLN A 320 -11.54 -16.86 -3.09
CA GLN A 320 -10.89 -15.87 -2.23
C GLN A 320 -10.11 -14.83 -3.04
N TRP A 321 -9.22 -15.25 -3.95
CA TRP A 321 -8.46 -14.31 -4.80
C TRP A 321 -9.35 -13.40 -5.65
N ILE A 322 -10.47 -13.92 -6.18
CA ILE A 322 -11.42 -13.11 -6.96
C ILE A 322 -12.13 -12.10 -6.06
N GLN A 323 -12.60 -12.52 -4.88
CA GLN A 323 -13.28 -11.62 -3.92
C GLN A 323 -12.33 -10.52 -3.39
N ASP A 324 -11.10 -10.87 -3.04
CA ASP A 324 -10.08 -9.91 -2.58
C ASP A 324 -9.71 -8.91 -3.68
N SER A 325 -9.58 -9.38 -4.92
CA SER A 325 -9.29 -8.52 -6.06
C SER A 325 -10.46 -7.58 -6.39
N HIS A 326 -11.70 -8.07 -6.30
CA HIS A 326 -12.88 -7.24 -6.48
C HIS A 326 -12.93 -6.12 -5.44
N ARG A 327 -12.84 -6.51 -4.15
CA ARG A 327 -12.81 -5.59 -3.00
C ARG A 327 -11.76 -4.51 -3.18
N TYR A 328 -10.52 -4.89 -3.47
CA TYR A 328 -9.41 -3.96 -3.69
C TYR A 328 -9.69 -2.93 -4.79
N TYR A 329 -10.24 -3.35 -5.94
CA TYR A 329 -10.59 -2.41 -7.01
C TYR A 329 -11.81 -1.53 -6.64
N THR A 330 -12.79 -2.05 -5.90
CA THR A 330 -13.91 -1.23 -5.40
C THR A 330 -13.48 -0.22 -4.34
N GLU A 331 -12.53 -0.56 -3.48
CA GLU A 331 -11.93 0.34 -2.48
C GLU A 331 -11.14 1.46 -3.15
N ILE A 332 -10.36 1.16 -4.21
CA ILE A 332 -9.73 2.20 -5.05
C ILE A 332 -10.79 3.17 -5.60
N ILE A 333 -11.89 2.66 -6.15
CA ILE A 333 -12.95 3.50 -6.73
C ILE A 333 -13.69 4.32 -5.67
N ALA A 334 -13.86 3.78 -4.46
CA ALA A 334 -14.53 4.47 -3.35
C ALA A 334 -13.66 5.57 -2.71
N ASN A 335 -12.34 5.33 -2.63
CA ASN A 335 -11.41 6.15 -1.84
C ASN A 335 -10.53 7.07 -2.71
N THR A 336 -10.49 6.88 -4.03
CA THR A 336 -9.74 7.75 -4.97
C THR A 336 -10.73 8.47 -5.90
N PRO A 337 -11.01 9.77 -5.70
CA PRO A 337 -11.92 10.52 -6.58
C PRO A 337 -11.52 10.47 -8.06
N GLU A 338 -10.21 10.42 -8.34
CA GLU A 338 -9.61 10.30 -9.66
C GLU A 338 -9.34 8.82 -10.08
N ALA A 339 -10.05 7.83 -9.53
CA ALA A 339 -9.86 6.40 -9.88
C ALA A 339 -9.90 6.15 -11.41
N GLN A 340 -10.79 6.85 -12.12
CA GLN A 340 -10.87 6.77 -13.58
C GLN A 340 -9.62 7.32 -14.29
N CYS A 341 -8.92 8.29 -13.70
CA CYS A 341 -7.68 8.84 -14.25
C CYS A 341 -6.54 7.82 -14.21
N ILE A 342 -6.45 7.03 -13.13
CA ILE A 342 -5.51 5.90 -12.97
C ILE A 342 -5.99 4.61 -13.68
N GLY A 343 -7.08 4.69 -14.46
CA GLY A 343 -7.57 3.59 -15.30
C GLY A 343 -8.45 2.57 -14.60
N VAL A 344 -8.86 2.81 -13.35
CA VAL A 344 -9.74 1.91 -12.57
C VAL A 344 -11.15 2.49 -12.50
N LYS A 345 -12.13 1.85 -13.12
CA LYS A 345 -13.52 2.35 -13.17
C LYS A 345 -14.55 1.23 -13.22
N LYS A 346 -15.80 1.56 -12.85
CA LYS A 346 -16.97 0.72 -13.12
C LYS A 346 -17.35 0.81 -14.61
N ILE A 347 -17.91 -0.26 -15.17
CA ILE A 347 -18.26 -0.36 -16.59
C ILE A 347 -19.50 -1.25 -16.81
N PRO A 348 -20.62 -0.69 -17.31
CA PRO A 348 -21.80 -1.48 -17.68
C PRO A 348 -21.46 -2.45 -18.81
N SER A 349 -21.92 -3.70 -18.68
CA SER A 349 -21.47 -4.81 -19.53
C SER A 349 -22.61 -5.76 -19.89
N TYR A 350 -22.67 -6.13 -21.17
CA TYR A 350 -23.50 -7.22 -21.66
C TYR A 350 -22.65 -8.44 -21.99
N PHE A 351 -23.07 -9.60 -21.48
CA PHE A 351 -22.50 -10.90 -21.76
C PHE A 351 -23.57 -11.74 -22.48
N PHE A 352 -23.21 -12.38 -23.59
CA PHE A 352 -24.16 -13.10 -24.44
C PHE A 352 -23.67 -14.51 -24.83
N SER A 353 -24.62 -15.44 -24.96
CA SER A 353 -24.40 -16.77 -25.54
C SER A 353 -25.61 -17.28 -26.33
N ASN A 354 -25.35 -18.14 -27.31
CA ASN A 354 -26.34 -18.95 -28.04
C ASN A 354 -26.37 -20.41 -27.58
N HIS A 355 -25.45 -20.83 -26.71
CA HIS A 355 -25.24 -22.22 -26.32
C HIS A 355 -25.78 -22.54 -24.93
N THR A 356 -25.67 -21.60 -23.98
CA THR A 356 -26.01 -21.84 -22.57
C THR A 356 -26.67 -20.62 -21.91
N PRO A 357 -27.67 -20.81 -21.02
CA PRO A 357 -28.17 -19.76 -20.15
C PRO A 357 -27.18 -19.39 -19.03
N THR A 358 -26.19 -20.26 -18.74
CA THR A 358 -25.08 -19.95 -17.81
C THR A 358 -24.03 -19.15 -18.56
N VAL A 359 -24.38 -17.91 -18.94
CA VAL A 359 -23.56 -17.04 -19.80
C VAL A 359 -22.28 -16.59 -19.11
N LEU A 360 -22.21 -16.66 -17.77
CA LEU A 360 -21.02 -16.33 -16.98
C LEU A 360 -20.44 -17.58 -16.30
N TYR A 361 -19.20 -17.94 -16.64
CA TYR A 361 -18.41 -18.87 -15.83
C TYR A 361 -18.19 -18.26 -14.44
N TRP A 362 -18.08 -19.10 -13.41
CA TRP A 362 -18.06 -18.65 -12.01
C TRP A 362 -19.30 -17.84 -11.60
N SER A 363 -20.46 -18.12 -12.22
CA SER A 363 -21.73 -17.41 -11.98
C SER A 363 -22.06 -17.23 -10.51
N ASP A 364 -21.72 -18.21 -9.67
CA ASP A 364 -22.14 -18.25 -8.28
C ASP A 364 -21.28 -17.34 -7.38
N ILE A 365 -20.13 -16.88 -7.91
CA ILE A 365 -19.29 -15.85 -7.30
C ILE A 365 -19.59 -14.51 -7.97
N LEU A 366 -19.68 -14.47 -9.31
CA LEU A 366 -19.89 -13.23 -10.05
C LEU A 366 -21.27 -12.60 -9.80
N LYS A 367 -22.32 -13.38 -9.51
CA LYS A 367 -23.62 -12.84 -9.08
C LYS A 367 -23.54 -12.05 -7.76
N GLU A 368 -22.60 -12.40 -6.87
CA GLU A 368 -22.40 -11.75 -5.58
C GLU A 368 -21.55 -10.48 -5.70
N LEU A 369 -20.70 -10.39 -6.75
CA LEU A 369 -19.73 -9.31 -6.94
C LEU A 369 -20.15 -8.27 -7.97
N LEU A 370 -20.86 -8.67 -9.03
CA LEU A 370 -21.25 -7.76 -10.11
C LEU A 370 -22.49 -6.95 -9.73
N GLU A 371 -22.43 -5.64 -9.95
CA GLU A 371 -23.53 -4.71 -9.72
C GLU A 371 -24.59 -4.81 -10.83
N ASP A 372 -25.82 -4.38 -10.56
CA ASP A 372 -26.95 -4.38 -11.52
C ASP A 372 -27.23 -5.73 -12.22
N TYR A 373 -26.83 -6.86 -11.61
CA TYR A 373 -26.88 -8.18 -12.24
C TYR A 373 -28.32 -8.58 -12.58
N ARG A 374 -28.59 -8.78 -13.88
CA ARG A 374 -29.88 -9.28 -14.38
C ARG A 374 -29.74 -10.08 -15.67
N MET A 375 -30.75 -10.89 -15.97
CA MET A 375 -30.91 -11.44 -17.32
C MET A 375 -31.25 -10.32 -18.31
N CYS A 376 -30.84 -10.49 -19.57
CA CYS A 376 -31.29 -9.62 -20.66
C CYS A 376 -32.78 -9.82 -20.95
N THR A 377 -33.46 -8.74 -21.33
CA THR A 377 -34.82 -8.73 -21.85
C THR A 377 -34.87 -9.33 -23.26
N LYS A 378 -36.08 -9.68 -23.75
CA LYS A 378 -36.26 -10.18 -25.12
C LYS A 378 -35.75 -9.17 -26.15
N ASP A 379 -36.13 -7.91 -26.02
CA ASP A 379 -35.70 -6.82 -26.90
C ASP A 379 -34.17 -6.67 -26.96
N GLU A 380 -33.47 -6.76 -25.82
CA GLU A 380 -32.00 -6.72 -25.78
C GLU A 380 -31.39 -7.91 -26.51
N LEU A 381 -31.93 -9.12 -26.29
CA LEU A 381 -31.50 -10.35 -26.95
C LEU A 381 -31.74 -10.31 -28.47
N GLU A 382 -32.89 -9.81 -28.90
CA GLU A 382 -33.27 -9.68 -30.31
C GLU A 382 -32.38 -8.66 -31.04
N ARG A 383 -32.13 -7.48 -30.44
CA ARG A 383 -31.22 -6.46 -31.02
C ARG A 383 -29.80 -6.96 -31.26
N HIS A 384 -29.30 -7.85 -30.40
CA HIS A 384 -27.95 -8.42 -30.52
C HIS A 384 -27.91 -9.80 -31.20
N GLY A 385 -29.06 -10.36 -31.60
CA GLY A 385 -29.19 -11.66 -32.25
C GLY A 385 -28.75 -12.84 -31.37
N ARG A 386 -29.17 -12.88 -30.10
CA ARG A 386 -28.70 -13.86 -29.09
C ARG A 386 -29.85 -14.58 -28.40
N LYS A 387 -29.61 -15.81 -27.96
CA LYS A 387 -30.59 -16.61 -27.21
C LYS A 387 -30.57 -16.36 -25.70
N TYR A 388 -29.38 -16.10 -25.15
CA TYR A 388 -29.15 -15.90 -23.72
C TYR A 388 -28.22 -14.71 -23.49
N GLY A 389 -28.42 -14.02 -22.37
CA GLY A 389 -27.59 -12.88 -22.01
C GLY A 389 -27.78 -12.40 -20.58
N VAL A 390 -26.74 -11.77 -20.05
CA VAL A 390 -26.68 -11.12 -18.74
C VAL A 390 -26.24 -9.68 -18.95
N SER A 391 -26.94 -8.75 -18.30
CA SER A 391 -26.51 -7.36 -18.12
C SER A 391 -26.01 -7.22 -16.69
N ALA A 392 -24.83 -6.62 -16.49
CA ALA A 392 -24.29 -6.29 -15.17
C ALA A 392 -23.24 -5.18 -15.28
N THR A 393 -23.04 -4.43 -14.21
CA THR A 393 -21.93 -3.49 -14.05
C THR A 393 -20.74 -4.23 -13.43
N THR A 394 -19.58 -4.15 -14.08
CA THR A 394 -18.31 -4.76 -13.61
C THR A 394 -17.21 -3.71 -13.50
N LEU A 395 -15.97 -4.11 -13.30
CA LEU A 395 -14.81 -3.24 -13.17
C LEU A 395 -13.88 -3.38 -14.38
N ILE A 396 -13.09 -2.35 -14.67
CA ILE A 396 -11.95 -2.41 -15.59
C ILE A 396 -10.76 -1.70 -14.94
N ALA A 397 -9.57 -2.30 -15.06
CA ALA A 397 -8.31 -1.74 -14.61
C ALA A 397 -7.33 -1.66 -15.81
N GLU A 398 -7.33 -0.52 -16.49
CA GLU A 398 -6.58 -0.26 -17.72
C GLU A 398 -5.08 -0.10 -17.42
N CYS A 399 -4.30 -1.17 -17.66
CA CYS A 399 -2.87 -1.24 -17.29
C CYS A 399 -2.01 -0.08 -17.78
N SER A 400 -2.33 0.52 -18.93
CA SER A 400 -1.65 1.72 -19.47
C SER A 400 -1.66 2.94 -18.53
N TYR A 401 -2.61 3.03 -17.60
CA TYR A 401 -2.66 4.06 -16.55
C TYR A 401 -2.39 3.47 -15.16
N TYR A 402 -2.84 2.24 -14.95
CA TYR A 402 -2.76 1.57 -13.65
C TYR A 402 -1.33 1.11 -13.30
N LEU A 403 -0.52 0.66 -14.27
CA LEU A 403 0.88 0.29 -14.02
C LEU A 403 1.77 1.51 -13.68
N PRO A 404 1.67 2.67 -14.38
CA PRO A 404 2.32 3.90 -13.93
C PRO A 404 1.94 4.30 -12.49
N TYR A 405 0.64 4.24 -12.15
CA TYR A 405 0.16 4.53 -10.80
C TYR A 405 0.78 3.60 -9.74
N LEU A 406 0.76 2.29 -9.97
CA LEU A 406 1.39 1.31 -9.06
C LEU A 406 2.91 1.53 -8.95
N THR A 407 3.59 1.83 -10.06
CA THR A 407 5.03 2.10 -10.07
C THR A 407 5.34 3.36 -9.25
N SER A 408 4.55 4.42 -9.41
CA SER A 408 4.69 5.66 -8.63
C SER A 408 4.48 5.43 -7.14
N ARG A 409 3.45 4.66 -6.74
CA ARG A 409 3.20 4.30 -5.33
C ARG A 409 4.26 3.39 -4.73
N PHE A 410 4.87 2.53 -5.55
CA PHE A 410 5.98 1.69 -5.12
C PHE A 410 7.24 2.53 -4.86
N THR A 411 7.62 3.41 -5.80
CA THR A 411 8.80 4.27 -5.66
C THR A 411 8.64 5.33 -4.57
N SER A 412 7.45 5.92 -4.40
CA SER A 412 7.20 6.91 -3.34
C SER A 412 7.24 6.32 -1.93
N ARG A 413 7.12 4.99 -1.81
CA ARG A 413 7.29 4.22 -0.57
C ARG A 413 8.70 3.62 -0.42
N GLY A 414 9.70 4.14 -1.14
CA GLY A 414 11.09 3.71 -1.05
C GLY A 414 11.44 2.46 -1.87
N GLY A 415 10.53 1.95 -2.69
CA GLY A 415 10.77 0.82 -3.57
C GLY A 415 11.80 1.13 -4.67
N VAL A 416 12.84 0.31 -4.78
CA VAL A 416 13.91 0.46 -5.78
C VAL A 416 13.49 -0.22 -7.09
N VAL A 417 13.72 0.41 -8.24
CA VAL A 417 13.40 -0.18 -9.56
C VAL A 417 14.67 -0.38 -10.37
N GLU A 418 14.95 -1.62 -10.79
CA GLU A 418 16.15 -1.99 -11.55
C GLU A 418 15.78 -2.60 -12.91
N ARG A 419 16.33 -2.05 -14.00
CA ARG A 419 16.25 -2.69 -15.33
C ARG A 419 17.37 -3.69 -15.51
N ARG A 420 17.07 -4.97 -15.30
CA ARG A 420 18.00 -6.10 -15.50
C ARG A 420 17.29 -7.34 -16.01
N HIS A 421 17.98 -8.06 -16.90
CA HIS A 421 17.59 -9.40 -17.33
C HIS A 421 18.41 -10.44 -16.56
N LEU A 422 17.75 -11.47 -16.04
CA LEU A 422 18.39 -12.59 -15.34
C LEU A 422 18.30 -13.84 -16.21
N LYS A 423 19.38 -14.61 -16.22
CA LYS A 423 19.45 -15.94 -16.85
C LYS A 423 19.09 -17.04 -15.86
N SER A 424 19.32 -16.81 -14.57
CA SER A 424 18.99 -17.74 -13.48
C SER A 424 18.65 -16.98 -12.21
N LEU A 425 17.81 -17.57 -11.34
CA LEU A 425 17.61 -17.07 -9.98
C LEU A 425 18.85 -17.26 -9.10
N GLU A 426 19.82 -18.09 -9.49
CA GLU A 426 21.10 -18.26 -8.79
C GLU A 426 21.88 -16.94 -8.67
N GLU A 427 21.69 -16.01 -9.62
CA GLU A 427 22.27 -14.66 -9.61
C GLU A 427 21.83 -13.78 -8.42
N LEU A 428 20.82 -14.21 -7.67
CA LEU A 428 20.24 -13.47 -6.54
C LEU A 428 20.62 -14.07 -5.17
N VAL A 429 21.28 -15.24 -5.15
CA VAL A 429 21.72 -15.92 -3.92
C VAL A 429 22.67 -15.03 -3.14
N GLY A 430 22.39 -14.85 -1.84
CA GLY A 430 23.21 -14.04 -0.94
C GLY A 430 23.06 -12.53 -1.12
N HIS A 431 22.27 -12.07 -2.09
CA HIS A 431 21.94 -10.65 -2.29
C HIS A 431 20.56 -10.26 -1.72
N TYR A 432 19.64 -11.22 -1.62
CA TYR A 432 18.27 -11.02 -1.14
C TYR A 432 17.82 -12.19 -0.28
N ASP A 433 16.98 -11.92 0.71
CA ASP A 433 16.46 -12.91 1.65
C ASP A 433 15.29 -13.70 1.06
N VAL A 434 14.45 -13.01 0.29
CA VAL A 434 13.27 -13.60 -0.36
C VAL A 434 13.10 -13.04 -1.77
N VAL A 435 12.79 -13.92 -2.70
CA VAL A 435 12.58 -13.60 -4.12
C VAL A 435 11.15 -13.95 -4.53
N CYS A 436 10.34 -12.96 -4.88
CA CYS A 436 9.02 -13.16 -5.44
C CYS A 436 9.07 -13.18 -6.98
N ASN A 437 9.01 -14.38 -7.56
CA ASN A 437 9.09 -14.62 -8.98
C ASN A 437 7.73 -14.37 -9.66
N CYS A 438 7.58 -13.15 -10.21
CA CYS A 438 6.41 -12.69 -10.96
C CYS A 438 6.64 -12.72 -12.50
N SER A 439 7.54 -13.60 -12.99
CA SER A 439 8.09 -13.49 -14.35
C SER A 439 7.14 -13.80 -15.51
N GLY A 440 5.91 -14.24 -15.23
CA GLY A 440 4.89 -14.53 -16.24
C GLY A 440 5.32 -15.66 -17.17
N LEU A 441 5.33 -15.40 -18.48
CA LEU A 441 5.80 -16.38 -19.48
C LEU A 441 7.30 -16.71 -19.32
N GLY A 442 8.08 -15.80 -18.70
CA GLY A 442 9.51 -16.00 -18.43
C GLY A 442 9.78 -17.18 -17.48
N ALA A 443 8.83 -17.55 -16.63
CA ALA A 443 8.98 -18.66 -15.68
C ALA A 443 9.28 -20.00 -16.36
N ARG A 444 8.79 -20.20 -17.59
CA ARG A 444 9.06 -21.38 -18.42
C ARG A 444 10.56 -21.65 -18.60
N ASN A 445 11.35 -20.58 -18.68
CA ASN A 445 12.80 -20.66 -18.90
C ASN A 445 13.59 -20.39 -17.60
N LEU A 446 13.10 -19.47 -16.76
CA LEU A 446 13.80 -19.03 -15.54
C LEU A 446 13.79 -20.07 -14.41
N VAL A 447 12.75 -20.90 -14.35
CA VAL A 447 12.58 -21.98 -13.35
C VAL A 447 12.05 -23.27 -13.99
N GLU A 448 12.28 -23.44 -15.30
CA GLU A 448 11.96 -24.64 -16.09
C GLU A 448 10.48 -25.12 -15.99
N ASP A 449 9.53 -24.25 -15.65
CA ASP A 449 8.12 -24.62 -15.51
C ASP A 449 7.44 -24.80 -16.88
N HIS A 450 7.57 -26.02 -17.42
CA HIS A 450 7.03 -26.40 -18.72
C HIS A 450 5.49 -26.40 -18.80
N TYR A 451 4.76 -26.27 -17.69
CA TYR A 451 3.31 -26.08 -17.70
C TYR A 451 2.90 -24.65 -18.11
N VAL A 452 3.85 -23.70 -18.12
CA VAL A 452 3.61 -22.34 -18.62
C VAL A 452 3.68 -22.32 -20.14
N LEU A 453 2.56 -22.00 -20.79
CA LEU A 453 2.40 -21.94 -22.26
C LEU A 453 1.86 -20.58 -22.70
N PRO A 454 2.24 -20.07 -23.89
CA PRO A 454 1.64 -18.86 -24.43
C PRO A 454 0.26 -19.14 -25.04
N ILE A 455 -0.71 -18.26 -24.78
CA ILE A 455 -1.92 -18.14 -25.60
C ILE A 455 -1.87 -16.79 -26.31
N ARG A 456 -1.53 -16.80 -27.61
CA ARG A 456 -1.48 -15.61 -28.46
C ARG A 456 -2.87 -15.04 -28.68
N GLY A 457 -2.99 -13.72 -28.57
CA GLY A 457 -4.21 -12.95 -28.82
C GLY A 457 -3.94 -11.71 -29.65
N HIS A 458 -4.76 -11.50 -30.68
CA HIS A 458 -4.81 -10.28 -31.46
C HIS A 458 -5.95 -9.39 -30.95
N LEU A 459 -5.65 -8.11 -30.80
CA LEU A 459 -6.61 -7.08 -30.47
C LEU A 459 -6.58 -5.98 -31.53
N VAL A 460 -7.67 -5.25 -31.66
CA VAL A 460 -7.76 -4.04 -32.50
C VAL A 460 -8.26 -2.90 -31.62
N LYS A 461 -7.50 -1.80 -31.52
CA LYS A 461 -7.91 -0.59 -30.78
C LYS A 461 -8.54 0.40 -31.75
N VAL A 462 -9.78 0.80 -31.47
CA VAL A 462 -10.57 1.72 -32.31
C VAL A 462 -10.98 2.96 -31.55
N HIS A 463 -10.94 4.12 -32.20
CA HIS A 463 -11.42 5.37 -31.60
C HIS A 463 -12.92 5.50 -31.86
N ALA A 464 -13.72 5.08 -30.88
CA ALA A 464 -15.18 5.06 -30.94
C ALA A 464 -15.79 5.52 -29.59
N PRO A 465 -15.64 6.80 -29.20
CA PRO A 465 -15.99 7.30 -27.86
C PRO A 465 -17.50 7.25 -27.53
N TRP A 466 -18.36 7.01 -28.52
CA TRP A 466 -19.79 6.78 -28.33
C TRP A 466 -20.12 5.37 -27.77
N ILE A 467 -19.14 4.46 -27.72
CA ILE A 467 -19.29 3.15 -27.09
C ILE A 467 -18.89 3.28 -25.62
N THR A 468 -19.87 3.16 -24.72
CA THR A 468 -19.68 3.34 -23.26
C THR A 468 -19.94 2.07 -22.44
N GLN A 469 -20.26 0.96 -23.12
CA GLN A 469 -20.60 -0.32 -22.52
C GLN A 469 -19.75 -1.46 -23.11
N CYS A 470 -19.46 -2.49 -22.33
CA CYS A 470 -18.83 -3.71 -22.84
C CYS A 470 -19.87 -4.61 -23.53
N TYR A 471 -19.44 -5.27 -24.62
CA TYR A 471 -20.18 -6.36 -25.25
C TYR A 471 -19.27 -7.58 -25.35
N MET A 472 -19.69 -8.69 -24.74
CA MET A 472 -18.96 -9.96 -24.68
C MET A 472 -19.83 -11.06 -25.30
N HIS A 473 -19.37 -11.69 -26.38
CA HIS A 473 -20.08 -12.76 -27.08
C HIS A 473 -19.26 -14.06 -27.04
N GLU A 474 -19.83 -15.11 -26.45
CA GLU A 474 -19.25 -16.46 -26.32
C GLU A 474 -17.83 -16.51 -25.70
N PHE A 475 -17.38 -15.47 -24.99
CA PHE A 475 -16.01 -15.29 -24.48
C PHE A 475 -14.89 -15.33 -25.54
N GLU A 476 -15.25 -15.17 -26.81
CA GLU A 476 -14.32 -15.14 -27.95
C GLU A 476 -14.27 -13.76 -28.58
N THR A 477 -15.44 -13.15 -28.80
CA THR A 477 -15.53 -11.80 -29.38
C THR A 477 -15.95 -10.81 -28.31
N TYR A 478 -15.18 -9.74 -28.13
CA TYR A 478 -15.43 -8.70 -27.16
C TYR A 478 -15.12 -7.30 -27.68
N ILE A 479 -15.92 -6.35 -27.22
CA ILE A 479 -15.85 -4.92 -27.53
C ILE A 479 -15.89 -4.21 -26.18
N ILE A 480 -14.78 -3.62 -25.76
CA ILE A 480 -14.63 -3.09 -24.39
C ILE A 480 -14.07 -1.66 -24.44
N PRO A 481 -14.84 -0.65 -24.00
CA PRO A 481 -14.37 0.74 -24.02
C PRO A 481 -13.41 1.07 -22.87
N GLY A 482 -12.16 1.34 -23.25
CA GLY A 482 -11.17 1.96 -22.37
C GLY A 482 -11.41 3.45 -22.18
N LYS A 483 -10.38 4.19 -21.74
CA LYS A 483 -10.41 5.64 -21.51
C LYS A 483 -10.32 6.44 -22.81
N GLU A 484 -9.47 6.00 -23.74
CA GLU A 484 -9.23 6.67 -25.05
C GLU A 484 -9.69 5.83 -26.25
N TYR A 485 -9.63 4.49 -26.14
CA TYR A 485 -9.90 3.57 -27.24
C TYR A 485 -10.80 2.43 -26.79
N VAL A 486 -11.66 1.98 -27.70
CA VAL A 486 -12.39 0.72 -27.56
C VAL A 486 -11.48 -0.41 -28.03
N THR A 487 -11.29 -1.43 -27.19
CA THR A 487 -10.54 -2.61 -27.57
C THR A 487 -11.46 -3.70 -28.06
N LEU A 488 -11.21 -4.14 -29.29
CA LEU A 488 -11.82 -5.27 -29.95
C LEU A 488 -10.91 -6.49 -29.79
N GLY A 489 -11.46 -7.64 -29.46
CA GLY A 489 -10.71 -8.90 -29.38
C GLY A 489 -11.63 -10.11 -29.47
N SER A 490 -11.12 -11.34 -29.45
CA SER A 490 -9.72 -11.73 -29.60
C SER A 490 -9.61 -13.11 -30.24
N THR A 491 -8.54 -13.34 -30.99
CA THR A 491 -8.10 -14.72 -31.27
C THR A 491 -7.61 -15.40 -29.98
N LYS A 492 -7.69 -16.73 -29.92
CA LYS A 492 -6.99 -17.56 -28.92
C LYS A 492 -6.19 -18.64 -29.66
N GLN A 493 -4.88 -18.44 -29.79
CA GLN A 493 -3.97 -19.36 -30.46
C GLN A 493 -3.03 -19.97 -29.42
N PHE A 494 -3.28 -21.23 -29.04
CA PHE A 494 -2.50 -21.97 -28.04
C PHE A 494 -1.09 -22.31 -28.56
N ASP A 495 -0.11 -22.30 -27.66
CA ASP A 495 1.32 -22.60 -27.88
C ASP A 495 1.99 -21.81 -29.02
N SER A 496 1.43 -20.65 -29.36
CA SER A 496 1.99 -19.75 -30.38
C SER A 496 2.86 -18.67 -29.74
N TYR A 497 4.16 -18.69 -30.03
CA TYR A 497 5.14 -17.70 -29.54
C TYR A 497 5.28 -16.47 -30.45
N ASN A 498 4.52 -16.40 -31.56
CA ASN A 498 4.65 -15.33 -32.54
C ASN A 498 4.08 -13.99 -32.02
N THR A 499 4.92 -12.98 -31.86
CA THR A 499 4.51 -11.64 -31.41
C THR A 499 4.20 -10.66 -32.55
N THR A 500 4.37 -11.06 -33.81
CA THR A 500 4.10 -10.19 -34.98
C THR A 500 2.59 -10.01 -35.22
N VAL A 501 2.21 -8.85 -35.74
CA VAL A 501 0.81 -8.55 -36.13
C VAL A 501 0.46 -9.33 -37.40
N CYS A 502 -0.51 -10.23 -37.32
CA CYS A 502 -1.02 -10.96 -38.49
C CYS A 502 -2.20 -10.22 -39.13
N HIS A 503 -2.15 -10.00 -40.45
CA HIS A 503 -3.23 -9.32 -41.17
C HIS A 503 -4.55 -10.13 -41.10
N HIS A 504 -4.49 -11.45 -41.34
CA HIS A 504 -5.66 -12.33 -41.34
C HIS A 504 -6.34 -12.40 -39.97
N ASP A 505 -5.56 -12.59 -38.90
CA ASP A 505 -6.09 -12.61 -37.52
C ASP A 505 -6.76 -11.28 -37.17
N SER A 506 -6.17 -10.16 -37.59
CA SER A 506 -6.75 -8.82 -37.39
C SER A 506 -8.05 -8.61 -38.18
N SER A 507 -8.12 -9.12 -39.43
CA SER A 507 -9.34 -9.07 -40.25
C SER A 507 -10.44 -9.96 -39.67
N ALA A 508 -10.12 -11.14 -39.14
CA ALA A 508 -11.10 -12.01 -38.50
C ALA A 508 -11.74 -11.34 -37.26
N VAL A 509 -10.92 -10.73 -36.39
CA VAL A 509 -11.42 -9.92 -35.25
C VAL A 509 -12.25 -8.74 -35.74
N TRP A 510 -11.81 -8.05 -36.80
CA TRP A 510 -12.52 -6.93 -37.41
C TRP A 510 -13.93 -7.32 -37.87
N ASP A 511 -14.02 -8.35 -38.70
CA ASP A 511 -15.26 -8.79 -39.33
C ASP A 511 -16.24 -9.40 -38.31
N HIS A 512 -15.75 -9.97 -37.21
CA HIS A 512 -16.58 -10.44 -36.11
C HIS A 512 -17.15 -9.27 -35.29
N CYS A 513 -16.34 -8.28 -34.94
CA CYS A 513 -16.80 -7.11 -34.19
C CYS A 513 -17.73 -6.20 -35.02
N MET A 514 -17.47 -6.01 -36.31
CA MET A 514 -18.34 -5.22 -37.20
C MET A 514 -19.73 -5.84 -37.40
N LYS A 515 -19.88 -7.17 -37.31
CA LYS A 515 -21.19 -7.84 -37.29
C LYS A 515 -21.99 -7.58 -36.02
N ILE A 516 -21.32 -7.26 -34.91
CA ILE A 516 -21.94 -6.95 -33.61
C ILE A 516 -22.22 -5.44 -33.50
N LEU A 517 -21.30 -4.61 -33.98
CA LEU A 517 -21.35 -3.15 -33.90
C LEU A 517 -20.78 -2.54 -35.21
N PRO A 518 -21.62 -2.22 -36.20
CA PRO A 518 -21.15 -1.78 -37.53
C PRO A 518 -20.45 -0.41 -37.61
N SER A 519 -20.26 0.30 -36.50
CA SER A 519 -19.82 1.71 -36.48
C SER A 519 -18.31 1.94 -36.27
N LEU A 520 -17.46 0.90 -36.29
CA LEU A 520 -16.08 0.95 -35.79
C LEU A 520 -15.02 1.36 -36.86
N LYS A 521 -13.90 1.97 -36.45
CA LYS A 521 -12.67 2.25 -37.27
C LYS A 521 -11.37 2.20 -36.42
N GLY A 522 -10.31 1.44 -36.77
CA GLY A 522 -9.00 1.59 -36.09
C GLY A 522 -7.91 0.49 -36.19
N ALA A 523 -6.87 0.63 -35.36
CA ALA A 523 -5.51 0.05 -35.46
C ALA A 523 -5.29 -1.29 -34.70
N LYS A 524 -4.16 -1.99 -34.94
CA LYS A 524 -3.95 -3.42 -34.61
C LYS A 524 -2.86 -3.67 -33.54
N TRP A 525 -3.01 -4.68 -32.68
CA TRP A 525 -2.06 -5.09 -31.61
C TRP A 525 -2.01 -6.62 -31.39
N VAL A 526 -0.91 -7.16 -30.83
CA VAL A 526 -0.73 -8.59 -30.49
C VAL A 526 0.03 -8.77 -29.18
N GLY A 527 -0.36 -9.79 -28.40
CA GLY A 527 0.41 -10.24 -27.22
C GLY A 527 0.18 -11.70 -26.84
N LEU A 528 0.99 -12.18 -25.89
CA LEU A 528 1.01 -13.58 -25.43
C LEU A 528 0.57 -13.67 -23.97
N ARG A 529 -0.53 -14.37 -23.70
CA ARG A 529 -1.03 -14.61 -22.33
C ARG A 529 -0.22 -15.74 -21.68
N PRO A 530 0.31 -15.59 -20.45
CA PRO A 530 1.11 -16.61 -19.76
C PRO A 530 0.19 -17.61 -19.07
N TRP A 531 -0.31 -18.60 -19.81
CA TRP A 531 -1.25 -19.60 -19.31
C TRP A 531 -0.56 -20.74 -18.57
N ARG A 532 -1.20 -21.26 -17.53
CA ARG A 532 -0.83 -22.48 -16.80
C ARG A 532 -2.14 -23.15 -16.32
N PRO A 533 -2.23 -24.49 -16.21
CA PRO A 533 -3.46 -25.16 -15.76
C PRO A 533 -3.94 -24.71 -14.37
N TYR A 534 -2.99 -24.33 -13.50
CA TYR A 534 -3.21 -23.71 -12.20
C TYR A 534 -2.21 -22.57 -12.03
N VAL A 535 -2.66 -21.42 -11.53
CA VAL A 535 -1.77 -20.30 -11.17
C VAL A 535 -0.85 -20.76 -10.04
N ARG A 536 0.46 -20.55 -10.20
CA ARG A 536 1.47 -20.95 -9.21
C ARG A 536 1.67 -19.82 -8.21
N VAL A 537 1.07 -19.96 -7.02
CA VAL A 537 1.28 -19.09 -5.85
C VAL A 537 1.67 -19.95 -4.65
N GLU A 538 2.97 -20.14 -4.45
CA GLU A 538 3.55 -21.04 -3.45
C GLU A 538 4.97 -20.62 -3.05
N LYS A 539 5.46 -21.10 -1.90
CA LYS A 539 6.85 -20.93 -1.45
C LYS A 539 7.71 -22.16 -1.76
N GLU A 540 8.95 -21.94 -2.19
CA GLU A 540 9.95 -22.94 -2.51
C GLU A 540 11.32 -22.51 -1.96
N THR A 541 12.09 -23.42 -1.37
CA THR A 541 13.51 -23.20 -1.10
C THR A 541 14.31 -23.86 -2.20
N MET A 542 14.74 -23.08 -3.19
CA MET A 542 15.55 -23.58 -4.30
C MET A 542 16.98 -23.90 -3.82
N VAL A 543 17.55 -25.00 -4.30
CA VAL A 543 18.93 -25.42 -4.01
C VAL A 543 19.74 -25.44 -5.31
N PHE A 544 20.79 -24.64 -5.36
CA PHE A 544 21.70 -24.49 -6.49
C PHE A 544 23.00 -25.28 -6.29
N LYS A 545 23.88 -25.23 -7.30
CA LYS A 545 25.17 -25.92 -7.24
C LYS A 545 26.01 -25.41 -6.06
N GLY A 546 26.68 -26.34 -5.38
CA GLY A 546 27.47 -26.02 -4.18
C GLY A 546 26.65 -25.81 -2.90
N GLY A 547 25.38 -26.23 -2.86
CA GLY A 547 24.54 -26.18 -1.66
C GLY A 547 23.96 -24.80 -1.33
N LYS A 548 24.18 -23.82 -2.22
CA LYS A 548 23.58 -22.49 -2.18
C LYS A 548 22.06 -22.57 -2.18
N THR A 549 21.39 -21.86 -1.28
CA THR A 549 19.92 -21.84 -1.21
C THR A 549 19.35 -20.44 -1.50
N LEU A 550 18.10 -20.41 -1.97
CA LEU A 550 17.33 -19.19 -2.15
C LEU A 550 15.87 -19.45 -1.77
N LYS A 551 15.30 -18.61 -0.91
CA LYS A 551 13.88 -18.68 -0.57
C LYS A 551 13.07 -17.91 -1.63
N VAL A 552 12.17 -18.59 -2.31
CA VAL A 552 11.41 -18.07 -3.46
C VAL A 552 9.92 -18.20 -3.19
N VAL A 553 9.15 -17.17 -3.56
CA VAL A 553 7.69 -17.25 -3.69
C VAL A 553 7.35 -17.09 -5.17
N HIS A 554 6.68 -18.07 -5.76
CA HIS A 554 6.23 -17.96 -7.14
C HIS A 554 4.89 -17.22 -7.19
N ASN A 555 4.67 -16.40 -8.22
CA ASN A 555 3.38 -15.77 -8.50
C ASN A 555 3.20 -15.58 -10.03
N TYR A 556 2.89 -16.64 -10.76
CA TYR A 556 2.75 -16.61 -12.23
C TYR A 556 1.78 -17.65 -12.79
N GLY A 557 1.54 -17.61 -14.11
CA GLY A 557 0.66 -18.55 -14.82
C GLY A 557 -0.80 -18.10 -14.96
N HIS A 558 -1.06 -16.80 -14.79
CA HIS A 558 -2.41 -16.23 -14.69
C HIS A 558 -3.30 -16.30 -15.96
N GLY A 559 -2.75 -16.64 -17.13
CA GLY A 559 -3.51 -16.72 -18.38
C GLY A 559 -4.24 -15.40 -18.72
N SER A 560 -5.54 -15.50 -19.00
CA SER A 560 -6.43 -14.34 -19.20
C SER A 560 -6.92 -13.68 -17.90
N GLY A 561 -6.79 -14.32 -16.74
CA GLY A 561 -7.30 -13.82 -15.46
C GLY A 561 -6.38 -12.83 -14.74
N GLY A 562 -5.21 -12.51 -15.29
CA GLY A 562 -4.14 -11.78 -14.59
C GLY A 562 -4.56 -10.49 -13.89
N VAL A 563 -5.20 -9.56 -14.60
CA VAL A 563 -5.64 -8.28 -14.00
C VAL A 563 -6.83 -8.50 -13.05
N THR A 564 -7.72 -9.44 -13.36
CA THR A 564 -8.84 -9.81 -12.49
C THR A 564 -8.38 -10.34 -11.14
N SER A 565 -7.25 -11.07 -11.08
CA SER A 565 -6.78 -11.73 -9.87
C SER A 565 -5.54 -11.10 -9.22
N SER A 566 -4.97 -10.03 -9.79
CA SER A 566 -3.65 -9.53 -9.37
C SER A 566 -3.57 -9.06 -7.91
N PRO A 567 -4.55 -8.33 -7.33
CA PRO A 567 -4.49 -7.98 -5.90
C PRO A 567 -4.59 -9.19 -4.98
N GLY A 568 -5.55 -10.10 -5.20
CA GLY A 568 -5.75 -11.27 -4.34
C GLY A 568 -4.60 -12.29 -4.39
N THR A 569 -4.02 -12.50 -5.58
CA THR A 569 -2.80 -13.33 -5.73
C THR A 569 -1.58 -12.67 -5.08
N ALA A 570 -1.45 -11.34 -5.15
CA ALA A 570 -0.40 -10.60 -4.47
C ALA A 570 -0.54 -10.66 -2.93
N MET A 571 -1.75 -10.50 -2.38
CA MET A 571 -2.01 -10.65 -0.94
C MET A 571 -1.63 -12.06 -0.43
N HIS A 572 -1.92 -13.10 -1.21
CA HIS A 572 -1.52 -14.47 -0.89
C HIS A 572 0.01 -14.65 -0.97
N ALA A 573 0.67 -14.13 -2.01
CA ALA A 573 2.13 -14.16 -2.13
C ALA A 573 2.82 -13.43 -0.94
N ILE A 574 2.31 -12.26 -0.54
CA ILE A 574 2.78 -11.52 0.63
C ILE A 574 2.64 -12.33 1.93
N THR A 575 1.54 -13.09 2.07
CA THR A 575 1.35 -13.99 3.22
C THR A 575 2.44 -15.08 3.29
N LEU A 576 2.85 -15.62 2.14
CA LEU A 576 3.92 -16.61 2.05
C LEU A 576 5.31 -15.99 2.32
N ILE A 577 5.56 -14.76 1.84
CA ILE A 577 6.79 -13.99 2.14
C ILE A 577 6.89 -13.71 3.65
N LYS A 578 5.79 -13.29 4.30
CA LYS A 578 5.72 -13.10 5.76
C LYS A 578 6.16 -14.36 6.53
N GLN A 579 5.62 -15.53 6.17
CA GLN A 579 6.00 -16.80 6.80
C GLN A 579 7.50 -17.09 6.65
N ILE A 580 8.05 -16.90 5.44
CA ILE A 580 9.46 -17.12 5.15
C ILE A 580 10.40 -16.24 6.01
N LEU A 581 10.01 -14.98 6.23
CA LEU A 581 10.76 -14.02 7.05
C LEU A 581 10.61 -14.33 8.55
N GLN A 582 9.47 -14.88 8.98
CA GLN A 582 9.24 -15.31 10.36
C GLN A 582 10.02 -16.58 10.73
N GLU A 583 10.22 -17.51 9.78
CA GLU A 583 11.08 -18.71 9.90
C GLU A 583 12.57 -18.42 10.16
N LYS A 584 12.97 -17.15 10.28
CA LYS A 584 14.36 -16.69 10.35
C LYS A 584 14.81 -16.28 11.77
N LYS A 585 13.96 -16.50 12.79
CA LYS A 585 14.12 -15.97 14.16
C LYS A 585 14.50 -17.00 15.23
N ASP A 586 14.82 -18.23 14.85
CA ASP A 586 15.28 -19.32 15.73
C ASP A 586 16.79 -19.59 15.57
#